data_AF-A0A841K0P0-F1
#
_entry.id   AF-A0A841K0P0-F1
#
_cell.length_a   1.000
_cell.length_b   1.000
_cell.length_c   1.000
_cell.angle_alpha   90.00
_cell.angle_beta   90.00
_cell.angle_gamma   90.00
#
_symmetry.space_group_name_H-M   'P 1'
#
loop_
_entity.id
_entity.type
_entity.pdbx_description
1 polymer ?
#
loop_
_entity_poly.entity_id
_entity_poly.type
_entity_poly.pdbx_seq_one_letter_code
_entity_poly.pdbx_strand_id
1 'polypeptide(L)'
;MWASFLRLLRQSWQIFLNGQGTTALGFASTWIVAAVSGLIVTGFIFRIRGKAEMMRHWKQNVIIVFAGAIGGNIVWYVPIFACGIVRTVYTDHQQSVTTIERLQGFAVNESRYRQSLRESQAKAENWREAYTGISKGEAVPDRIISAENADRLHDKLAEYAKHSGDSKYSTVRIAPAFYEDRESTNLAMHLLKIFKDSHWSAKWEGSHAEALRSLIYTSAPGVAIYSDDPHNQAIWIMWILKDAGIDAYVAEDTPPGFKGTLVCVEYKQNQELIQP
;
A
#
# COMPACT_ATOMS: atom_id res chain seq x y z
N MET A 1 -10.81 -34.09 -10.11
CA MET A 1 -11.94 -33.69 -10.99
C MET A 1 -13.29 -34.12 -10.42
N TRP A 2 -13.50 -35.40 -10.12
CA TRP A 2 -14.78 -35.90 -9.60
C TRP A 2 -15.24 -35.25 -8.27
N ALA A 3 -14.32 -35.06 -7.31
CA ALA A 3 -14.64 -34.40 -6.05
C ALA A 3 -15.13 -32.94 -6.24
N SER A 4 -14.52 -32.21 -7.19
CA SER A 4 -14.94 -30.85 -7.55
C SER A 4 -16.32 -30.84 -8.19
N PHE A 5 -16.61 -31.80 -9.07
CA PHE A 5 -17.94 -31.96 -9.69
C PHE A 5 -19.02 -32.24 -8.64
N LEU A 6 -18.79 -33.19 -7.72
CA LEU A 6 -19.74 -33.48 -6.65
C LEU A 6 -19.96 -32.28 -5.72
N ARG A 7 -18.91 -31.49 -5.45
CA ARG A 7 -19.01 -30.26 -4.66
C ARG A 7 -19.86 -29.21 -5.36
N LEU A 8 -19.66 -29.01 -6.67
CA LEU A 8 -20.48 -28.11 -7.48
C LEU A 8 -21.94 -28.55 -7.51
N LEU A 9 -22.20 -29.86 -7.67
CA LEU A 9 -23.54 -30.41 -7.72
C LEU A 9 -24.25 -30.28 -6.36
N ARG A 10 -23.52 -30.46 -5.25
CA ARG A 10 -24.04 -30.21 -3.91
C ARG A 10 -24.35 -28.73 -3.70
N GLN A 11 -23.48 -27.83 -4.14
CA GLN A 11 -23.68 -26.38 -3.99
C GLN A 11 -24.85 -25.89 -4.85
N SER A 12 -24.95 -26.35 -6.11
CA SER A 12 -26.08 -26.01 -6.97
C SER A 12 -27.40 -26.56 -6.42
N TRP A 13 -27.39 -27.76 -5.84
CA TRP A 13 -28.54 -28.34 -5.15
C TRP A 13 -28.99 -27.48 -3.96
N GLN A 14 -28.05 -27.02 -3.13
CA GLN A 14 -28.39 -26.12 -2.01
C GLN A 14 -28.93 -24.77 -2.47
N ILE A 15 -28.35 -24.17 -3.51
CA ILE A 15 -28.84 -22.91 -4.10
C ILE A 15 -30.27 -23.10 -4.65
N PHE A 16 -30.53 -24.21 -5.33
CA PHE A 16 -31.85 -24.56 -5.84
C PHE A 16 -32.89 -24.67 -4.71
N LEU A 17 -32.56 -25.42 -3.65
CA LEU A 17 -33.43 -25.58 -2.48
C LEU A 17 -33.69 -24.24 -1.78
N ASN A 18 -32.64 -23.44 -1.57
CA ASN A 18 -32.75 -22.10 -0.99
C ASN A 18 -33.61 -21.16 -1.84
N GLY A 19 -33.48 -21.23 -3.18
CA GLY A 19 -34.31 -20.44 -4.10
C GLY A 19 -35.80 -20.80 -4.03
N GLN A 20 -36.13 -22.03 -3.61
CA GLN A 20 -37.49 -22.46 -3.32
C GLN A 20 -37.91 -22.21 -1.86
N GLY A 21 -37.01 -21.68 -1.02
CA GLY A 21 -37.26 -21.49 0.41
C GLY A 21 -37.46 -22.80 1.17
N THR A 22 -36.86 -23.90 0.70
CA THR A 22 -37.02 -25.24 1.30
C THR A 22 -35.69 -25.89 1.65
N THR A 23 -35.74 -26.97 2.43
CA THR A 23 -34.57 -27.81 2.75
C THR A 23 -34.63 -29.09 1.92
N ALA A 24 -33.53 -29.86 1.90
CA ALA A 24 -33.53 -31.16 1.21
C ALA A 24 -34.63 -32.10 1.75
N LEU A 25 -34.87 -32.06 3.07
CA LEU A 25 -35.95 -32.81 3.70
C LEU A 25 -37.33 -32.24 3.34
N GLY A 26 -37.48 -30.91 3.32
CA GLY A 26 -38.74 -30.26 2.93
C GLY A 26 -39.11 -30.48 1.46
N PHE A 27 -38.12 -30.58 0.58
CA PHE A 27 -38.34 -30.98 -0.80
C PHE A 27 -38.67 -32.47 -0.89
N ALA A 28 -37.96 -33.34 -0.17
CA ALA A 28 -38.26 -34.78 -0.17
C ALA A 28 -39.63 -35.11 0.46
N SER A 29 -40.07 -34.34 1.45
CA SER A 29 -41.32 -34.61 2.17
C SER A 29 -42.55 -34.47 1.27
N THR A 30 -42.55 -33.56 0.29
CA THR A 30 -43.67 -33.45 -0.65
C THR A 30 -43.85 -34.73 -1.48
N TRP A 31 -42.73 -35.34 -1.90
CA TRP A 31 -42.72 -36.62 -2.60
C TRP A 31 -43.11 -37.79 -1.69
N ILE A 32 -42.61 -37.80 -0.46
CA ILE A 32 -42.94 -38.82 0.54
C ILE A 32 -44.44 -38.78 0.86
N VAL A 33 -45.00 -37.59 1.11
CA VAL A 33 -46.43 -37.41 1.37
C VAL A 33 -47.25 -37.88 0.17
N ALA A 34 -46.90 -37.46 -1.05
CA ALA A 34 -47.59 -37.92 -2.26
C ALA A 34 -47.54 -39.45 -2.42
N ALA A 35 -46.39 -40.08 -2.16
CA ALA A 35 -46.21 -41.53 -2.23
C ALA A 35 -47.05 -42.24 -1.16
N VAL A 36 -47.02 -41.78 0.09
CA VAL A 36 -47.79 -42.36 1.21
C VAL A 36 -49.29 -42.20 0.96
N SER A 37 -49.76 -41.02 0.54
CA SER A 37 -51.16 -40.79 0.18
C SER A 37 -51.58 -41.70 -0.98
N GLY A 38 -50.75 -41.86 -2.00
CA GLY A 38 -51.00 -42.77 -3.11
C GLY A 38 -51.13 -44.23 -2.66
N LEU A 39 -50.28 -44.69 -1.74
CA LEU A 39 -50.36 -46.03 -1.15
C LEU A 39 -51.65 -46.22 -0.34
N ILE A 40 -52.04 -45.24 0.47
CA ILE A 40 -53.27 -45.29 1.27
C ILE A 40 -54.50 -45.39 0.37
N VAL A 41 -54.59 -44.53 -0.66
CA VAL A 41 -55.71 -44.53 -1.63
C VAL A 41 -55.74 -45.86 -2.38
N THR A 42 -54.59 -46.37 -2.81
CA THR A 42 -54.49 -47.69 -3.46
C THR A 42 -55.00 -48.80 -2.54
N GLY A 43 -54.58 -48.82 -1.27
CA GLY A 43 -55.04 -49.80 -0.28
C GLY A 43 -56.55 -49.73 -0.04
N PHE A 44 -57.12 -48.51 -0.01
CA PHE A 44 -58.56 -48.32 0.14
C PHE A 44 -59.35 -48.81 -1.07
N ILE A 45 -58.90 -48.49 -2.28
CA ILE A 45 -59.51 -48.98 -3.54
C ILE A 45 -59.42 -50.50 -3.62
N PHE A 46 -58.27 -51.07 -3.25
CA PHE A 46 -58.06 -52.51 -3.20
C PHE A 46 -59.06 -53.20 -2.26
N ARG A 47 -59.30 -52.60 -1.08
CA ARG A 47 -60.25 -53.13 -0.09
C ARG A 47 -61.69 -53.09 -0.57
N ILE A 48 -62.10 -52.05 -1.32
CA ILE A 48 -63.50 -51.87 -1.76
C ILE A 48 -63.82 -52.64 -3.04
N ARG A 49 -62.93 -52.60 -4.05
CA ARG A 49 -63.22 -53.08 -5.41
C ARG A 49 -62.63 -54.46 -5.73
N GLY A 50 -61.81 -55.00 -4.83
CA GLY A 50 -61.15 -56.29 -5.01
C GLY A 50 -59.99 -56.26 -6.01
N LYS A 51 -59.20 -57.34 -6.00
CA LYS A 51 -57.90 -57.44 -6.71
C LYS A 51 -58.03 -57.43 -8.25
N ALA A 52 -59.12 -58.01 -8.78
CA ALA A 52 -59.30 -58.19 -10.21
C ALA A 52 -59.57 -56.85 -10.94
N GLU A 53 -60.44 -56.02 -10.37
CA GLU A 53 -60.82 -54.74 -10.99
C GLU A 53 -59.70 -53.70 -10.88
N MET A 54 -58.95 -53.73 -9.76
CA MET A 54 -57.77 -52.88 -9.59
C MET A 54 -56.72 -53.17 -10.67
N MET A 55 -56.35 -54.45 -10.87
CA MET A 55 -55.32 -54.86 -11.83
C MET A 55 -55.62 -54.41 -13.27
N ARG A 56 -56.90 -54.34 -13.64
CA ARG A 56 -57.34 -53.95 -15.00
C ARG A 56 -57.04 -52.49 -15.32
N HIS A 57 -57.29 -51.59 -14.36
CA HIS A 57 -57.08 -50.15 -14.55
C HIS A 57 -55.73 -49.65 -14.03
N TRP A 58 -55.07 -50.43 -13.18
CA TRP A 58 -53.80 -50.07 -12.55
C TRP A 58 -52.72 -49.77 -13.57
N LYS A 59 -52.49 -50.65 -14.54
CA LYS A 59 -51.37 -50.48 -15.49
C LYS A 59 -51.49 -49.20 -16.33
N GLN A 60 -52.67 -48.90 -16.87
CA GLN A 60 -52.84 -47.69 -17.69
C GLN A 60 -52.86 -46.41 -16.85
N ASN A 61 -53.61 -46.39 -15.76
CA ASN A 61 -53.76 -45.16 -14.97
C ASN A 61 -52.48 -44.81 -14.21
N VAL A 62 -51.77 -45.80 -13.66
CA VAL A 62 -50.52 -45.54 -12.94
C VAL A 62 -49.45 -45.04 -13.89
N ILE A 63 -49.30 -45.63 -15.08
CA ILE A 63 -48.30 -45.16 -16.05
C ILE A 63 -48.59 -43.73 -16.49
N ILE A 64 -49.84 -43.40 -16.82
CA ILE A 64 -50.19 -42.04 -17.27
C ILE A 64 -49.99 -41.02 -16.14
N VAL A 65 -50.41 -41.34 -14.92
CA VAL A 65 -50.27 -40.43 -13.77
C VAL A 65 -48.80 -40.27 -13.37
N PHE A 66 -48.02 -41.35 -13.33
CA PHE A 66 -46.58 -41.26 -13.05
C PHE A 66 -45.83 -40.53 -14.16
N ALA A 67 -46.12 -40.82 -15.42
CA ALA A 67 -45.49 -40.14 -16.55
C ALA A 67 -45.83 -38.65 -16.56
N GLY A 68 -47.09 -38.28 -16.27
CA GLY A 68 -47.51 -36.90 -16.14
C GLY A 68 -46.86 -36.19 -14.95
N ALA A 69 -46.83 -36.84 -13.78
CA ALA A 69 -46.21 -36.27 -12.58
C ALA A 69 -44.69 -36.13 -12.74
N ILE A 70 -43.98 -37.19 -13.12
CA ILE A 70 -42.53 -37.15 -13.31
C ILE A 70 -42.19 -36.21 -14.48
N GLY A 71 -42.87 -36.33 -15.61
CA GLY A 71 -42.64 -35.51 -16.80
C GLY A 71 -42.87 -34.02 -16.53
N GLY A 72 -43.99 -33.67 -15.90
CA GLY A 72 -44.28 -32.29 -15.51
C GLY A 72 -43.24 -31.70 -14.56
N ASN A 73 -42.81 -32.47 -13.56
CA ASN A 73 -41.77 -32.04 -12.62
C ASN A 73 -40.40 -31.90 -13.28
N ILE A 74 -40.03 -32.81 -14.20
CA ILE A 74 -38.79 -32.70 -14.97
C ILE A 74 -38.82 -31.43 -15.83
N VAL A 75 -39.89 -31.22 -16.59
CA VAL A 75 -40.03 -30.04 -17.46
C VAL A 75 -39.99 -28.74 -16.67
N TRP A 76 -40.54 -28.72 -15.45
CA TRP A 76 -40.53 -27.53 -14.60
C TRP A 76 -39.19 -27.30 -13.88
N TYR A 77 -38.65 -28.32 -13.23
CA TYR A 77 -37.50 -28.16 -12.34
C TYR A 77 -36.15 -28.26 -13.03
N VAL A 78 -36.01 -29.05 -14.12
CA VAL A 78 -34.72 -29.19 -14.81
C VAL A 78 -34.23 -27.87 -15.39
N PRO A 79 -35.04 -27.04 -16.07
CA PRO A 79 -34.57 -25.74 -16.56
C PRO A 79 -34.12 -24.79 -15.45
N ILE A 80 -34.85 -24.77 -14.32
CA ILE A 80 -34.51 -23.95 -13.15
C ILE A 80 -33.17 -24.41 -12.56
N PHE A 81 -33.00 -25.72 -12.39
CA PHE A 81 -31.77 -26.31 -11.86
C PHE A 81 -30.58 -26.09 -12.81
N ALA A 82 -30.76 -26.29 -14.11
CA ALA A 82 -29.74 -26.07 -15.13
C ALA A 82 -29.29 -24.60 -15.17
N CYS A 83 -30.23 -23.66 -15.09
CA CYS A 83 -29.92 -22.23 -14.98
C CYS A 83 -29.09 -21.94 -13.71
N GLY A 84 -29.42 -22.59 -12.59
CA GLY A 84 -28.64 -22.49 -11.35
C GLY A 84 -27.21 -23.01 -11.48
N ILE A 85 -27.00 -24.14 -12.17
CA ILE A 85 -25.66 -24.67 -12.45
C ILE A 85 -24.87 -23.67 -13.30
N VAL A 86 -25.44 -23.19 -14.41
CA VAL A 86 -24.76 -22.25 -15.32
C VAL A 86 -24.35 -20.98 -14.56
N ARG A 87 -25.24 -20.41 -13.74
CA ARG A 87 -24.91 -19.24 -12.91
C ARG A 87 -23.79 -19.54 -11.91
N THR A 88 -23.82 -20.71 -11.27
CA THR A 88 -22.79 -21.08 -10.29
C THR A 88 -21.42 -21.23 -10.96
N VAL A 89 -21.36 -21.91 -12.10
CA VAL A 89 -20.13 -22.06 -12.89
C VAL A 89 -19.61 -20.70 -13.36
N TYR A 90 -20.51 -19.83 -13.83
CA TYR A 90 -20.14 -18.48 -14.26
C TYR A 90 -19.54 -17.66 -13.11
N THR A 91 -20.18 -17.66 -11.94
CA THR A 91 -19.69 -16.94 -10.76
C THR A 91 -18.34 -17.48 -10.28
N ASP A 92 -18.16 -18.81 -10.24
CA ASP A 92 -16.90 -19.45 -9.84
C ASP A 92 -15.76 -19.13 -10.82
N HIS A 93 -16.08 -19.09 -12.12
CA HIS A 93 -15.13 -18.67 -13.15
C HIS A 93 -14.73 -17.20 -12.97
N GLN A 94 -15.68 -16.29 -12.75
CA GLN A 94 -15.37 -14.88 -12.48
C GLN A 94 -14.49 -14.72 -11.24
N GLN A 95 -14.78 -15.44 -10.15
CA GLN A 95 -13.94 -15.41 -8.96
C GLN A 95 -12.52 -15.88 -9.26
N SER A 96 -12.37 -16.99 -9.99
CA SER A 96 -11.06 -17.52 -10.38
C SER A 96 -10.25 -16.53 -11.23
N VAL A 97 -10.89 -15.88 -12.21
CA VAL A 97 -10.25 -14.84 -13.04
C VAL A 97 -9.78 -13.67 -12.18
N THR A 98 -10.64 -13.15 -11.29
CA THR A 98 -10.25 -12.04 -10.40
C THR A 98 -9.11 -12.42 -9.44
N THR A 99 -9.04 -13.68 -8.99
CA THR A 99 -7.92 -14.16 -8.18
C THR A 99 -6.62 -14.19 -8.98
N ILE A 100 -6.66 -14.65 -10.24
CA ILE A 100 -5.50 -14.67 -11.12
C ILE A 100 -5.02 -13.24 -11.40
N GLU A 101 -5.92 -12.31 -11.70
CA GLU A 101 -5.58 -10.90 -11.91
C GLU A 101 -4.92 -10.27 -10.67
N ARG A 102 -5.45 -10.56 -9.47
CA ARG A 102 -4.82 -10.13 -8.20
C ARG A 102 -3.42 -10.71 -8.04
N LEU A 103 -3.24 -12.01 -8.29
CA LEU A 103 -1.94 -12.67 -8.19
C LEU A 103 -0.92 -12.11 -9.19
N GLN A 104 -1.35 -11.82 -10.42
CA GLN A 104 -0.51 -11.13 -11.40
C GLN A 104 -0.14 -9.71 -10.94
N GLY A 105 -1.09 -8.96 -10.38
CA GLY A 105 -0.82 -7.65 -9.79
C GLY A 105 0.20 -7.72 -8.66
N PHE A 106 0.13 -8.74 -7.80
CA PHE A 106 1.14 -8.96 -6.75
C PHE A 106 2.52 -9.29 -7.33
N ALA A 107 2.61 -10.15 -8.35
CA ALA A 107 3.89 -10.48 -9.00
C ALA A 107 4.56 -9.25 -9.64
N VAL A 108 3.77 -8.39 -10.29
CA VAL A 108 4.26 -7.12 -10.85
C VAL A 108 4.75 -6.19 -9.73
N ASN A 109 3.99 -6.04 -8.64
CA ASN A 109 4.39 -5.21 -7.51
C ASN A 109 5.66 -5.75 -6.81
N GLU A 110 5.79 -7.06 -6.66
CA GLU A 110 6.98 -7.68 -6.09
C GLU A 110 8.22 -7.39 -6.94
N SER A 111 8.11 -7.46 -8.27
CA SER A 111 9.23 -7.14 -9.17
C SER A 111 9.68 -5.68 -9.02
N ARG A 112 8.74 -4.73 -8.88
CA ARG A 112 9.05 -3.32 -8.59
C ARG A 112 9.71 -3.15 -7.24
N TYR A 113 9.22 -3.83 -6.21
CA TYR A 113 9.80 -3.75 -4.88
C TYR A 113 11.25 -4.27 -4.87
N ARG A 114 11.50 -5.41 -5.51
CA ARG A 114 12.85 -5.96 -5.68
C ARG A 114 13.77 -5.02 -6.46
N GLN A 115 13.27 -4.36 -7.50
CA GLN A 115 14.04 -3.35 -8.23
C GLN A 115 14.42 -2.16 -7.33
N SER A 116 13.46 -1.60 -6.59
CA SER A 116 13.72 -0.49 -5.66
C SER A 116 14.70 -0.85 -4.55
N LEU A 117 14.67 -2.12 -4.09
CA LEU A 117 15.60 -2.62 -3.09
C LEU A 117 17.02 -2.71 -3.65
N ARG A 118 17.18 -3.18 -4.90
CA ARG A 118 18.48 -3.20 -5.59
C ARG A 118 19.04 -1.80 -5.80
N GLU A 119 18.21 -0.85 -6.23
CA GLU A 119 18.61 0.55 -6.39
C GLU A 119 19.05 1.16 -5.03
N SER A 120 18.34 0.82 -3.95
CA SER A 120 18.67 1.30 -2.61
C SER A 120 19.96 0.66 -2.07
N GLN A 121 20.18 -0.63 -2.34
CA GLN A 121 21.43 -1.33 -2.03
C GLN A 121 22.61 -0.76 -2.80
N ALA A 122 22.47 -0.52 -4.11
CA ALA A 122 23.50 0.11 -4.93
C ALA A 122 23.84 1.53 -4.43
N LYS A 123 22.83 2.31 -4.03
CA LYS A 123 23.06 3.60 -3.37
C LYS A 123 23.82 3.43 -2.06
N ALA A 124 23.41 2.48 -1.21
CA ALA A 124 24.08 2.24 0.07
C ALA A 124 25.53 1.78 -0.11
N GLU A 125 25.84 0.98 -1.13
CA GLU A 125 27.21 0.59 -1.50
C GLU A 125 28.02 1.79 -1.98
N ASN A 126 27.48 2.63 -2.88
CA ASN A 126 28.14 3.86 -3.30
C ASN A 126 28.44 4.80 -2.12
N TRP A 127 27.49 4.95 -1.19
CA TRP A 127 27.70 5.72 0.04
C TRP A 127 28.78 5.09 0.90
N ARG A 128 28.76 3.77 1.08
CA ARG A 128 29.78 3.05 1.85
C ARG A 128 31.17 3.21 1.25
N GLU A 129 31.31 3.12 -0.08
CA GLU A 129 32.57 3.37 -0.77
C GLU A 129 33.04 4.82 -0.59
N ALA A 130 32.14 5.79 -0.71
CA ALA A 130 32.43 7.20 -0.43
C ALA A 130 32.92 7.40 1.02
N TYR A 131 32.24 6.82 2.01
CA TYR A 131 32.65 6.87 3.42
C TYR A 131 33.99 6.16 3.67
N THR A 132 34.25 5.04 3.00
CA THR A 132 35.51 4.30 3.16
C THR A 132 36.69 5.03 2.50
N GLY A 133 36.44 5.79 1.43
CA GLY A 133 37.40 6.73 0.85
C GLY A 133 37.71 7.87 1.81
N ILE A 134 36.68 8.43 2.45
CA ILE A 134 36.82 9.49 3.47
C ILE A 134 37.62 8.99 4.69
N SER A 135 37.39 7.76 5.16
CA SER A 135 38.07 7.20 6.34
C SER A 135 39.56 6.87 6.13
N LYS A 136 40.06 6.88 4.88
CA LYS A 136 41.47 6.64 4.57
C LYS A 136 42.36 7.87 4.72
N GLY A 137 41.84 8.97 5.27
CA GLY A 137 42.63 10.18 5.53
C GLY A 137 42.92 11.04 4.30
N GLU A 138 42.31 10.74 3.14
CA GLU A 138 42.35 11.60 1.95
C GLU A 138 41.21 12.64 1.92
N ALA A 139 40.45 12.75 3.01
CA ALA A 139 39.49 13.84 3.17
C ALA A 139 40.19 15.04 3.80
N VAL A 140 40.53 16.02 2.96
CA VAL A 140 40.77 17.39 3.43
C VAL A 140 39.55 17.77 4.29
N PRO A 141 39.74 18.34 5.48
CA PRO A 141 38.62 18.81 6.29
C PRO A 141 37.81 19.82 5.47
N ASP A 142 36.64 19.39 4.96
CA ASP A 142 35.64 20.25 4.28
C ASP A 142 34.99 21.17 5.33
N ARG A 143 35.79 22.02 5.97
CA ARG A 143 35.32 23.20 6.73
C ARG A 143 34.90 24.33 5.78
N ILE A 144 35.18 24.15 4.49
CA ILE A 144 34.84 25.00 3.36
C ILE A 144 34.05 24.11 2.39
N ILE A 145 32.83 24.51 2.04
CA ILE A 145 32.08 23.86 0.95
C ILE A 145 32.97 23.91 -0.30
N SER A 146 33.37 22.75 -0.82
CA SER A 146 34.19 22.68 -2.03
C SER A 146 33.50 23.41 -3.18
N ALA A 147 34.26 23.96 -4.13
CA ALA A 147 33.68 24.65 -5.28
C ALA A 147 32.67 23.75 -6.03
N GLU A 148 33.01 22.47 -6.19
CA GLU A 148 32.11 21.48 -6.80
C GLU A 148 30.81 21.28 -6.02
N ASN A 149 30.87 21.18 -4.67
CA ASN A 149 29.67 21.05 -3.85
C ASN A 149 28.84 22.35 -3.86
N ALA A 150 29.50 23.51 -3.92
CA ALA A 150 28.83 24.80 -4.01
C ALA A 150 28.09 24.97 -5.34
N ASP A 151 28.71 24.57 -6.46
CA ASP A 151 28.09 24.59 -7.79
C ASP A 151 26.92 23.61 -7.86
N ARG A 152 27.09 22.38 -7.34
CA ARG A 152 25.99 21.40 -7.27
C ARG A 152 24.82 21.89 -6.41
N LEU A 153 25.12 22.50 -5.25
CA LEU A 153 24.10 23.07 -4.38
C LEU A 153 23.37 24.21 -5.08
N HIS A 154 24.10 25.09 -5.77
CA HIS A 154 23.53 26.19 -6.55
C HIS A 154 22.57 25.68 -7.63
N ASP A 155 23.01 24.72 -8.45
CA ASP A 155 22.21 24.14 -9.52
C ASP A 155 20.90 23.53 -8.99
N LYS A 156 20.96 22.79 -7.87
CA LYS A 156 19.79 22.17 -7.24
C LYS A 156 18.82 23.18 -6.64
N LEU A 157 19.34 24.20 -5.96
CA LEU A 157 18.52 25.27 -5.40
C LEU A 157 17.86 26.10 -6.52
N ALA A 158 18.58 26.38 -7.61
CA ALA A 158 18.07 27.11 -8.77
C ALA A 158 17.03 26.29 -9.55
N GLU A 159 17.25 24.98 -9.70
CA GLU A 159 16.26 24.04 -10.26
C GLU A 159 14.97 24.08 -9.43
N TYR A 160 15.07 23.97 -8.11
CA TYR A 160 13.90 24.01 -7.24
C TYR A 160 13.16 25.35 -7.30
N ALA A 161 13.89 26.47 -7.28
CA ALA A 161 13.30 27.82 -7.34
C ALA A 161 12.50 28.05 -8.64
N LYS A 162 12.90 27.42 -9.76
CA LYS A 162 12.13 27.47 -11.02
C LYS A 162 10.80 26.72 -10.93
N HIS A 163 10.74 25.62 -10.19
CA HIS A 163 9.55 24.77 -10.08
C HIS A 163 8.57 25.24 -9.02
N SER A 164 9.03 25.93 -7.97
CA SER A 164 8.20 26.26 -6.83
C SER A 164 7.10 27.28 -7.14
N GLY A 165 7.25 28.11 -8.18
CA GLY A 165 6.24 29.05 -8.70
C GLY A 165 5.81 30.17 -7.75
N ASP A 166 5.97 29.97 -6.44
CA ASP A 166 5.67 30.89 -5.35
C ASP A 166 6.95 31.21 -4.58
N SER A 167 7.31 32.49 -4.60
CA SER A 167 8.43 33.07 -3.85
C SER A 167 8.42 32.74 -2.34
N LYS A 168 7.26 32.41 -1.78
CA LYS A 168 7.13 32.05 -0.35
C LYS A 168 7.88 30.76 -0.02
N TYR A 169 7.91 29.77 -0.91
CA TYR A 169 8.62 28.50 -0.70
C TYR A 169 10.13 28.60 -0.85
N SER A 170 10.65 29.80 -1.13
CA SER A 170 12.08 30.06 -1.34
C SER A 170 12.65 30.96 -0.24
N THR A 171 11.94 31.18 0.86
CA THR A 171 12.45 31.98 1.99
C THR A 171 13.09 31.06 3.03
N VAL A 172 14.34 31.35 3.41
CA VAL A 172 15.06 30.66 4.49
C VAL A 172 15.81 31.67 5.36
N ARG A 173 16.06 31.30 6.60
CA ARG A 173 16.89 32.03 7.56
C ARG A 173 18.06 31.13 7.91
N ILE A 174 19.26 31.70 7.93
CA ILE A 174 20.50 30.97 8.15
C ILE A 174 21.23 31.62 9.32
N ALA A 175 21.56 30.80 10.33
CA ALA A 175 22.26 31.25 11.52
C ALA A 175 23.43 30.30 11.84
N PRO A 176 24.56 30.82 12.33
CA PRO A 176 25.61 29.99 12.88
C PRO A 176 25.12 29.32 14.18
N ALA A 177 25.63 28.11 14.45
CA ALA A 177 25.46 27.42 15.71
C ALA A 177 26.01 28.22 16.90
N PHE A 178 27.19 28.83 16.71
CA PHE A 178 27.87 29.65 17.70
C PHE A 178 28.45 30.89 17.02
N TYR A 179 28.12 32.10 17.50
CA TYR A 179 28.66 33.35 16.94
C TYR A 179 30.17 33.49 17.13
N GLU A 180 30.69 33.00 18.25
CA GLU A 180 32.12 33.07 18.52
C GLU A 180 32.91 32.06 17.68
N ASP A 181 32.23 31.06 17.11
CA ASP A 181 32.84 30.08 16.23
C ASP A 181 32.95 30.64 14.81
N ARG A 182 34.19 30.96 14.46
CA ARG A 182 34.56 31.46 13.14
C ARG A 182 34.19 30.48 12.03
N GLU A 183 34.26 29.18 12.29
CA GLU A 183 33.95 28.15 11.29
C GLU A 183 32.46 28.10 11.00
N SER A 184 31.64 28.14 12.06
CA SER A 184 30.18 28.22 12.00
C SER A 184 29.73 29.40 11.17
N THR A 185 30.32 30.55 11.48
CA THR A 185 30.00 31.83 10.84
C THR A 185 30.40 31.82 9.37
N ASN A 186 31.58 31.29 9.03
CA ASN A 186 32.04 31.21 7.64
C ASN A 186 31.15 30.26 6.82
N LEU A 187 30.82 29.08 7.35
CA LEU A 187 29.95 28.12 6.67
C LEU A 187 28.54 28.70 6.47
N ALA A 188 27.98 29.35 7.50
CA ALA A 188 26.68 30.01 7.42
C ALA A 188 26.67 31.11 6.37
N MET A 189 27.75 31.90 6.27
CA MET A 189 27.89 32.95 5.27
C MET A 189 28.05 32.39 3.84
N HIS A 190 28.77 31.29 3.68
CA HIS A 190 28.88 30.59 2.39
C HIS A 190 27.53 30.05 1.93
N LEU A 191 26.79 29.37 2.82
CA LEU A 191 25.45 28.89 2.53
C LEU A 191 24.51 30.06 2.21
N LEU A 192 24.53 31.13 3.01
CA LEU A 192 23.76 32.35 2.74
C LEU A 192 24.00 32.91 1.34
N LYS A 193 25.27 32.95 0.91
CA LYS A 193 25.63 33.40 -0.43
C LYS A 193 25.06 32.47 -1.50
N ILE A 194 25.27 31.16 -1.38
CA ILE A 194 24.80 30.18 -2.37
C ILE A 194 23.28 30.23 -2.51
N PHE A 195 22.53 30.29 -1.42
CA PHE A 195 21.07 30.41 -1.47
C PHE A 195 20.63 31.70 -2.17
N LYS A 196 21.25 32.85 -1.87
CA LYS A 196 20.95 34.11 -2.55
C LYS A 196 21.25 34.06 -4.05
N ASP A 197 22.42 33.52 -4.40
CA ASP A 197 22.86 33.37 -5.80
C ASP A 197 21.96 32.39 -6.58
N SER A 198 21.25 31.50 -5.86
CA SER A 198 20.24 30.57 -6.40
C SER A 198 18.82 31.16 -6.44
N HIS A 199 18.67 32.47 -6.23
CA HIS A 199 17.39 33.20 -6.18
C HIS A 199 16.46 32.86 -5.01
N TRP A 200 17.00 32.32 -3.91
CA TRP A 200 16.24 32.16 -2.67
C TRP A 200 16.25 33.47 -1.85
N SER A 201 15.15 33.75 -1.17
CA SER A 201 15.05 34.83 -0.17
C SER A 201 15.71 34.39 1.14
N ALA A 202 17.04 34.25 1.13
CA ALA A 202 17.82 33.88 2.30
C ALA A 202 18.22 35.10 3.16
N LYS A 203 17.94 35.03 4.47
CA LYS A 203 18.23 36.09 5.44
C LYS A 203 19.21 35.62 6.52
N TRP A 204 20.09 36.54 6.93
CA TRP A 204 21.03 36.28 8.03
C TRP A 204 20.34 36.40 9.39
N GLU A 205 20.38 35.29 10.12
CA GLU A 205 19.72 34.96 11.39
C GLU A 205 20.39 35.39 12.70
N GLY A 206 21.08 36.53 12.73
CA GLY A 206 21.62 37.22 13.91
C GLY A 206 21.26 36.66 15.30
N SER A 207 20.10 37.08 15.77
CA SER A 207 19.68 36.96 17.17
C SER A 207 19.38 35.54 17.65
N HIS A 208 19.29 34.56 16.76
CA HIS A 208 18.75 33.24 17.08
C HIS A 208 19.79 32.21 17.52
N ALA A 209 21.09 32.48 17.38
CA ALA A 209 22.12 31.51 17.78
C ALA A 209 22.11 31.20 19.27
N GLU A 210 21.75 32.15 20.15
CA GLU A 210 21.68 31.88 21.59
C GLU A 210 20.57 30.88 21.93
N ALA A 211 19.43 30.97 21.25
CA ALA A 211 18.34 30.01 21.41
C ALA A 211 18.67 28.66 20.77
N LEU A 212 19.37 28.67 19.63
CA LEU A 212 19.89 27.45 18.99
C LEU A 212 20.91 26.73 19.86
N ARG A 213 21.76 27.46 20.59
CA ARG A 213 22.79 26.90 21.48
C ARG A 213 22.24 25.82 22.41
N SER A 214 21.01 25.96 22.90
CA SER A 214 20.36 24.98 23.79
C SER A 214 20.08 23.63 23.11
N LEU A 215 19.81 23.64 21.81
CA LEU A 215 19.54 22.46 20.98
C LEU A 215 20.82 21.80 20.46
N ILE A 216 21.87 22.61 20.35
CA ILE A 216 23.17 22.28 19.77
C ILE A 216 24.10 21.63 20.82
N TYR A 217 23.74 21.60 22.10
CA TYR A 217 24.49 20.83 23.09
C TYR A 217 24.28 19.30 22.97
N THR A 218 23.25 18.84 22.26
CA THR A 218 22.91 17.42 22.13
C THR A 218 23.25 16.82 20.77
N SER A 219 23.60 17.65 19.78
CA SER A 219 24.00 17.25 18.43
C SER A 219 25.18 18.13 18.00
N ALA A 220 25.95 17.81 16.96
CA ALA A 220 27.15 18.61 16.59
C ALA A 220 26.93 19.55 15.37
N PRO A 221 25.89 20.39 15.33
CA PRO A 221 25.66 21.23 14.16
C PRO A 221 26.64 22.40 14.10
N GLY A 222 27.10 22.66 12.89
CA GLY A 222 27.85 23.85 12.52
C GLY A 222 26.97 25.00 12.03
N VAL A 223 25.84 24.74 11.37
CA VAL A 223 24.92 25.79 10.87
C VAL A 223 23.46 25.36 10.99
N ALA A 224 22.59 26.32 11.31
CA ALA A 224 21.15 26.17 11.32
C ALA A 224 20.52 26.87 10.11
N ILE A 225 19.70 26.14 9.34
CA ILE A 225 18.85 26.68 8.28
C ILE A 225 17.41 26.44 8.68
N TYR A 226 16.56 27.47 8.71
CA TYR A 226 15.17 27.31 9.10
C TYR A 226 14.21 28.12 8.24
N SER A 227 12.97 27.68 8.20
CA SER A 227 11.87 28.34 7.50
C SER A 227 10.64 28.39 8.40
N ASP A 228 9.83 29.43 8.22
CA ASP A 228 8.56 29.62 8.92
C ASP A 228 7.44 28.67 8.40
N ASP A 229 7.69 27.94 7.29
CA ASP A 229 6.74 27.02 6.64
C ASP A 229 6.76 25.61 7.28
N PRO A 230 5.61 24.96 7.57
CA PRO A 230 5.56 23.62 8.16
C PRO A 230 6.21 22.49 7.33
N HIS A 231 7.02 21.68 8.02
CA HIS A 231 7.54 20.31 7.77
C HIS A 231 8.13 19.96 6.39
N ASN A 232 7.45 20.22 5.28
CA ASN A 232 7.88 19.72 3.98
C ASN A 232 9.14 20.44 3.47
N GLN A 233 9.27 21.74 3.70
CA GLN A 233 10.39 22.52 3.16
C GLN A 233 11.74 22.12 3.76
N ALA A 234 11.82 21.80 5.06
CA ALA A 234 13.07 21.35 5.67
C ALA A 234 13.53 19.99 5.16
N ILE A 235 12.59 19.05 4.92
CA ILE A 235 12.94 17.76 4.33
C ILE A 235 13.55 17.96 2.95
N TRP A 236 12.98 18.84 2.13
CA TRP A 236 13.53 19.19 0.82
C TRP A 236 14.92 19.84 0.90
N ILE A 237 15.09 20.84 1.78
CA ILE A 237 16.39 21.50 1.98
C ILE A 237 17.44 20.48 2.45
N MET A 238 17.09 19.60 3.39
CA MET A 238 17.98 18.52 3.84
C MET A 238 18.41 17.62 2.68
N TRP A 239 17.50 17.19 1.82
CA TRP A 239 17.85 16.35 0.66
C TRP A 239 18.70 17.09 -0.38
N ILE A 240 18.39 18.37 -0.65
CA ILE A 240 19.20 19.20 -1.56
C ILE A 240 20.64 19.33 -1.04
N LEU A 241 20.82 19.54 0.27
CA LEU A 241 22.14 19.60 0.89
C LEU A 241 22.88 18.26 0.77
N LYS A 242 22.20 17.14 1.08
CA LYS A 242 22.79 15.79 0.96
C LYS A 242 23.18 15.43 -0.47
N ASP A 243 22.35 15.78 -1.45
CA ASP A 243 22.65 15.58 -2.87
C ASP A 243 23.85 16.41 -3.33
N ALA A 244 24.08 17.57 -2.69
CA ALA A 244 25.28 18.38 -2.87
C ALA A 244 26.49 17.91 -2.04
N GLY A 245 26.39 16.76 -1.34
CA GLY A 245 27.46 16.21 -0.52
C GLY A 245 27.67 16.92 0.83
N ILE A 246 26.69 17.71 1.27
CA ILE A 246 26.70 18.42 2.55
C ILE A 246 25.82 17.65 3.54
N ASP A 247 26.40 17.17 4.63
CA ASP A 247 25.63 16.41 5.61
C ASP A 247 24.70 17.33 6.40
N ALA A 248 23.44 16.92 6.50
CA ALA A 248 22.38 17.71 7.10
C ALA A 248 21.28 16.80 7.66
N TYR A 249 20.59 17.26 8.70
CA TYR A 249 19.42 16.57 9.24
C TYR A 249 18.35 17.57 9.67
N VAL A 250 17.10 17.13 9.70
CA VAL A 250 16.00 17.93 10.27
C VAL A 250 15.95 17.65 11.77
N ALA A 251 16.06 18.70 12.59
CA ALA A 251 15.92 18.56 14.03
C ALA A 251 14.47 18.22 14.39
N GLU A 252 14.28 17.22 15.26
CA GLU A 252 12.95 16.79 15.72
C GLU A 252 12.27 17.87 16.57
N ASP A 253 13.05 18.58 17.39
CA ASP A 253 12.60 19.67 18.24
C ASP A 253 13.15 21.02 17.75
N THR A 254 12.32 22.06 17.82
CA THR A 254 12.74 23.45 17.60
C THR A 254 12.82 24.20 18.94
N PRO A 255 13.77 25.12 19.15
CA PRO A 255 13.84 25.86 20.41
C PRO A 255 12.56 26.67 20.68
N PRO A 256 12.23 26.96 21.95
CA PRO A 256 11.07 27.79 22.29
C PRO A 256 11.08 29.13 21.54
N GLY A 257 9.96 29.46 20.89
CA GLY A 257 9.81 30.69 20.11
C GLY A 257 10.14 30.58 18.62
N PHE A 258 10.73 29.46 18.18
CA PHE A 258 10.86 29.18 16.75
C PHE A 258 9.53 28.70 16.17
N LYS A 259 9.21 29.16 14.97
CA LYS A 259 8.09 28.67 14.16
C LYS A 259 8.66 27.99 12.93
N GLY A 260 8.19 26.78 12.65
CA GLY A 260 8.52 26.04 11.43
C GLY A 260 9.52 24.92 11.67
N THR A 261 10.54 24.81 10.83
CA THR A 261 11.46 23.66 10.82
C THR A 261 12.92 24.06 10.80
N LEU A 262 13.76 23.25 11.43
CA LEU A 262 15.19 23.47 11.56
C LEU A 262 15.97 22.36 10.86
N VAL A 263 16.80 22.74 9.90
CA VAL A 263 17.80 21.89 9.25
C VAL A 263 19.16 22.23 9.83
N CYS A 264 19.77 21.24 10.47
CA CYS A 264 21.09 21.33 11.03
C CYS A 264 22.11 20.80 10.02
N VAL A 265 23.16 21.58 9.75
CA VAL A 265 24.31 21.20 8.93
C VAL A 265 25.46 20.93 9.87
N GLU A 266 25.98 19.70 9.91
CA GLU A 266 27.05 19.33 10.82
C GLU A 266 28.42 19.75 10.28
N TYR A 267 29.36 19.98 11.20
CA TYR A 267 30.76 19.90 10.82
C TYR A 267 31.09 18.45 10.49
N LYS A 268 31.77 18.19 9.37
CA LYS A 268 32.49 16.92 9.24
C LYS A 268 33.50 16.86 10.37
N GLN A 269 33.21 16.09 11.42
CA GLN A 269 34.18 15.83 12.47
C GLN A 269 35.38 15.13 11.82
N ASN A 270 36.58 15.68 12.03
CA ASN A 270 37.80 14.94 11.77
C ASN A 270 37.78 13.71 12.69
N GLN A 271 37.47 12.55 12.12
CA GLN A 271 37.41 11.27 12.84
C GLN A 271 38.76 10.90 13.49
N GLU A 272 39.84 11.64 13.20
CA GLU A 272 41.18 11.43 13.76
C GLU A 272 41.35 11.94 15.21
N LEU A 273 40.44 12.75 15.76
CA LEU A 273 40.59 13.34 17.10
C LEU A 273 39.78 12.63 18.20
N ILE A 274 39.12 11.52 17.90
CA ILE A 274 38.40 10.71 18.88
C ILE A 274 39.04 9.32 18.95
N GLN A 275 40.27 9.26 19.45
CA GLN A 275 40.76 8.08 20.16
C GLN A 275 41.01 8.47 21.63
N PRO A 276 40.52 7.68 22.60
CA PRO A 276 40.87 7.88 24.01
C PRO A 276 42.37 7.64 24.28
#